data_AF-A0A1L4CYY5-F1
#
_entry.id   AF-A0A1L4CYY5-F1
#
_cell.length_a   1.000
_cell.length_b   1.000
_cell.length_c   1.000
_cell.angle_alpha   90.00
_cell.angle_beta   90.00
_cell.angle_gamma   90.00
#
_symmetry.space_group_name_H-M   'P 1'
#
loop_
_entity.id
_entity.type
_entity.pdbx_description
1 polymer ?
#
loop_
_entity_poly.entity_id
_entity_poly.type
_entity_poly.pdbx_seq_one_letter_code
_entity_poly.pdbx_strand_id
1 'polypeptide(L)'
;MKINLSNYEIEVLLDLSSSITGIEAKSPQIKNYVIKNVLERMTETQHFDFKNYLNLIDKSDEEFKNFLSAVTIHTTGWFREDKHFTLLAQEIKNQYEKNNLRFVNILSVPCSTGQEVYSLAFVLKSLCNELLGLNFAINGFDIDYHSIKKCQNAVYSKTELANIPLEYRKYILNGRDEAKNFFAISREIREHCTFYNVDIRNINSYKDIIKIKNSEIENDSFNIILCRNLFIYFKPEVSNKISKNLYSLLKNNGYLCLGHSEKIEAQKHNLIHIGNSIYQKLLQDNLNISKNDDDIILYTLVDQNRIKPFIERVKKELKTFKIIESISNLKEFLENRKPKIIIIDKEYKTIELIHFLFNYLKTNKNVFIIESILYPLQKEIKNIDIFHESQIFKDFIDWRNFENQTSQTILYLKRILSSNESINPENNNKENKVIKHKEIKKKLENLLPNFIAIGASTGGTIALAELLKNMPPNFPPILIVQHLPHIFSKDFIEKIKKVSGLKFISPSERPLLKPGYIYMADGDNHIIVKGKEGQLRIEPDMSPPKNQLRPCIDFLFESLAKTKAKGVGILLTGMGNDGAHGLLKLIQNGSVTFTQNKESCVIYGMPKEAEALGASCFSGDLHEIRELLLNHIKVK
;
A
#
# COMPACT_ATOMS: atom_id res chain seq x y z
N MET A 1 41.67 31.68 12.99
CA MET A 1 42.39 30.39 13.11
C MET A 1 41.48 29.31 12.56
N LYS A 2 41.96 28.42 11.67
CA LYS A 2 41.14 27.31 11.17
C LYS A 2 41.22 26.17 12.18
N ILE A 3 40.12 25.90 12.89
CA ILE A 3 40.04 24.77 13.83
C ILE A 3 40.04 23.49 13.01
N ASN A 4 40.95 22.57 13.32
CA ASN A 4 40.98 21.24 12.73
C ASN A 4 41.16 20.21 13.86
N LEU A 5 40.41 19.12 13.79
CA LEU A 5 40.59 17.96 14.67
C LEU A 5 41.63 17.02 14.06
N SER A 6 42.48 16.44 14.91
CA SER A 6 43.31 15.30 14.54
C SER A 6 42.47 14.05 14.29
N ASN A 7 43.03 13.04 13.62
CA ASN A 7 42.33 11.77 13.37
C ASN A 7 41.87 11.11 14.68
N TYR A 8 42.70 11.16 15.72
CA TYR A 8 42.35 10.64 17.04
C TYR A 8 41.17 11.39 17.67
N GLU A 9 41.15 12.72 17.61
CA GLU A 9 40.05 13.53 18.14
C GLU A 9 38.75 13.31 17.35
N ILE A 10 38.84 13.06 16.04
CA ILE A 10 37.68 12.68 15.21
C ILE A 10 37.11 11.34 15.68
N GLU A 11 37.96 10.34 15.93
CA GLU A 11 37.52 9.04 16.45
C GLU A 11 36.82 9.21 17.81
N VAL A 12 37.42 9.96 18.74
CA VAL A 12 36.82 10.27 20.04
C VAL A 12 35.47 10.99 19.89
N LEU A 13 35.37 11.96 18.97
CA LEU A 13 34.12 12.68 18.72
C LEU A 13 33.02 11.74 18.22
N LEU A 14 33.33 10.87 17.25
CA LEU A 14 32.36 9.95 16.67
C LEU A 14 31.91 8.89 17.68
N ASP A 15 32.83 8.39 18.51
CA ASP A 15 32.53 7.46 19.59
C ASP A 15 31.67 8.12 20.68
N LEU A 16 31.99 9.35 21.07
CA LEU A 16 31.20 10.12 22.02
C LEU A 16 29.78 10.38 21.49
N SER A 17 29.66 10.82 20.24
CA SER A 17 28.39 11.00 19.55
C SER A 17 27.55 9.72 19.56
N SER A 18 28.16 8.59 19.21
CA SER A 18 27.51 7.27 19.19
C SER A 18 27.09 6.81 20.58
N SER A 19 27.92 7.04 21.60
CA SER A 19 27.59 6.73 23.00
C SER A 19 26.36 7.52 23.47
N ILE A 20 26.38 8.84 23.25
CA ILE A 20 25.34 9.75 23.74
C ILE A 20 24.02 9.58 22.98
N THR A 21 24.05 9.32 21.67
CA THR A 21 22.82 9.29 20.85
C THR A 21 22.40 7.89 20.41
N GLY A 22 23.33 6.94 20.39
CA GLY A 22 23.18 5.63 19.75
C GLY A 22 23.45 5.66 18.24
N ILE A 23 23.56 6.85 17.63
CA ILE A 23 23.68 7.04 16.18
C ILE A 23 25.11 6.71 15.72
N GLU A 24 25.21 5.78 14.78
CA GLU A 24 26.44 5.45 14.08
C GLU A 24 26.60 6.28 12.81
N ALA A 25 27.68 7.04 12.74
CA ALA A 25 28.10 7.74 11.53
C ALA A 25 28.70 6.77 10.50
N LYS A 26 27.86 5.91 9.90
CA LYS A 26 28.30 4.84 8.97
C LYS A 26 28.83 5.35 7.64
N SER A 27 28.34 6.49 7.15
CA SER A 27 28.76 7.06 5.86
C SER A 27 29.75 8.21 6.03
N PRO A 28 30.67 8.42 5.07
CA PRO A 28 31.56 9.59 5.08
C PRO A 28 30.80 10.91 5.15
N GLN A 29 29.60 10.98 4.56
CA GLN A 29 28.74 12.15 4.57
C GLN A 29 28.26 12.49 5.99
N ILE A 30 27.80 11.48 6.75
CA ILE A 30 27.34 11.69 8.13
C ILE A 30 28.52 12.06 9.03
N LYS A 31 29.68 11.40 8.86
CA LYS A 31 30.89 11.75 9.61
C LYS A 31 31.28 13.22 9.39
N ASN A 32 31.34 13.65 8.13
CA ASN A 32 31.68 15.03 7.77
C ASN A 32 30.66 16.03 8.29
N TYR A 33 29.37 15.68 8.29
CA TYR A 33 28.31 16.51 8.86
C TYR A 33 28.51 16.74 10.37
N VAL A 34 28.72 15.67 11.14
CA VAL A 34 28.96 15.74 12.59
C VAL A 34 30.22 16.56 12.89
N ILE A 35 31.33 16.27 12.21
CA ILE A 35 32.59 17.00 12.40
C ILE A 35 32.42 18.48 12.11
N LYS A 36 31.77 18.83 10.99
CA LYS A 36 31.54 20.21 10.59
C LYS A 36 30.74 20.97 11.66
N ASN A 37 29.61 20.43 12.11
CA ASN A 37 28.75 21.11 13.07
C ASN A 37 29.44 21.30 14.43
N VAL A 38 30.23 20.33 14.86
CA VAL A 38 30.99 20.42 16.12
C VAL A 38 32.11 21.46 16.01
N LEU A 39 32.80 21.55 14.87
CA LEU A 39 33.77 22.61 14.61
C LEU A 39 33.11 24.00 14.62
N GLU A 40 31.88 24.13 14.12
CA GLU A 40 31.09 25.36 14.21
C GLU A 40 30.80 25.71 15.69
N ARG A 41 30.35 24.74 16.50
CA ARG A 41 30.17 24.94 17.96
C ARG A 41 31.44 25.37 18.68
N MET A 42 32.57 24.71 18.41
CA MET A 42 33.88 25.07 18.96
C MET A 42 34.28 26.50 18.60
N THR A 43 33.98 26.93 17.37
CA THR A 43 34.24 28.30 16.91
C THR A 43 33.37 29.30 17.64
N GLU A 44 32.06 29.04 17.75
CA GLU A 44 31.10 29.92 18.42
C GLU A 44 31.40 30.08 19.92
N THR A 45 31.79 29.00 20.58
CA THR A 45 32.17 28.99 22.00
C THR A 45 33.60 29.48 22.25
N GLN A 46 34.38 29.77 21.20
CA GLN A 46 35.78 30.18 21.26
C GLN A 46 36.72 29.15 21.91
N HIS A 47 36.40 27.86 21.80
CA HIS A 47 37.23 26.76 22.29
C HIS A 47 37.96 26.09 21.13
N PHE A 48 39.21 26.50 20.89
CA PHE A 48 40.01 26.05 19.74
C PHE A 48 40.74 24.70 19.96
N ASP A 49 40.72 24.20 21.20
CA ASP A 49 41.27 22.90 21.59
C ASP A 49 40.13 21.94 21.94
N PHE A 50 40.14 20.73 21.38
CA PHE A 50 39.03 19.79 21.51
C PHE A 50 38.84 19.31 22.96
N LYS A 51 39.93 19.09 23.70
CA LYS A 51 39.85 18.68 25.11
C LYS A 51 39.21 19.77 25.97
N ASN A 52 39.55 21.03 25.75
CA ASN A 52 38.92 22.16 26.44
C ASN A 52 37.43 22.28 26.08
N TYR A 53 37.07 22.02 24.83
CA TYR A 53 35.67 21.98 24.42
C TYR A 53 34.90 20.82 25.08
N LEU A 54 35.50 19.62 25.19
CA LEU A 54 34.90 18.50 25.94
C LEU A 54 34.69 18.85 27.42
N ASN A 55 35.63 19.56 28.05
CA ASN A 55 35.47 20.04 29.43
C ASN A 55 34.31 21.04 29.58
N LEU A 56 34.04 21.85 28.56
CA LEU A 56 32.89 22.77 28.55
C LEU A 56 31.58 21.98 28.47
N ILE A 57 31.50 21.00 27.57
CA ILE A 57 30.33 20.13 27.40
C ILE A 57 30.00 19.43 28.72
N ASP A 58 30.99 18.95 29.46
CA ASP A 58 30.80 18.26 30.75
C ASP A 58 30.30 19.18 31.87
N LYS A 59 30.63 20.48 31.81
CA LYS A 59 30.30 21.48 32.85
C LYS A 59 29.07 22.33 32.56
N SER A 60 28.59 22.34 31.32
CA SER A 60 27.50 23.21 30.87
C SER A 60 26.38 22.39 30.24
N ASP A 61 25.26 22.28 30.97
CA ASP A 61 24.04 21.63 30.46
C ASP A 61 23.55 22.26 29.16
N GLU A 62 23.73 23.57 29.00
CA GLU A 62 23.30 24.27 27.78
C GLU A 62 24.20 23.93 26.59
N GLU A 63 25.53 23.89 26.78
CA GLU A 63 26.41 23.50 25.69
C GLU A 63 26.31 22.01 25.38
N PHE A 64 26.03 21.15 26.38
CA PHE A 64 25.71 19.75 26.14
C PHE A 64 24.50 19.60 25.20
N LYS A 65 23.42 20.38 25.40
CA LYS A 65 22.26 20.38 24.49
C LYS A 65 22.62 20.88 23.09
N ASN A 66 23.44 21.93 22.98
CA ASN A 66 23.90 22.44 21.69
C ASN A 66 24.75 21.41 20.94
N PHE A 67 25.68 20.76 21.64
CA PHE A 67 26.49 19.66 21.12
C PHE A 67 25.61 18.48 20.67
N LEU A 68 24.66 18.06 21.50
CA LEU A 68 23.70 17.00 21.16
C LEU A 68 22.93 17.32 19.88
N SER A 69 22.49 18.57 19.74
CA SER A 69 21.80 19.04 18.53
C SER A 69 22.72 19.05 17.30
N ALA A 70 24.00 19.37 17.48
CA ALA A 70 25.00 19.40 16.41
C ALA A 70 25.32 17.99 15.87
N VAL A 71 25.26 16.97 16.73
CA VAL A 71 25.57 15.57 16.37
C VAL A 71 24.34 14.75 15.95
N THR A 72 23.13 15.29 16.08
CA THR A 72 21.87 14.68 15.63
C THR A 72 21.47 15.16 14.22
N ILE A 73 20.67 14.36 13.52
CA ILE A 73 20.25 14.61 12.13
C ILE A 73 18.75 14.95 12.11
N HIS A 74 18.42 16.16 11.64
CA HIS A 74 17.07 16.75 11.75
C HIS A 74 16.27 16.72 10.44
N THR A 75 16.53 15.75 9.56
CA THR A 75 15.87 15.71 8.24
C THR A 75 14.40 15.30 8.37
N THR A 76 13.51 16.29 8.32
CA THR A 76 12.05 16.11 8.38
C THR A 76 11.34 17.07 7.42
N GLY A 77 10.05 16.83 7.17
CA GLY A 77 9.27 17.64 6.24
C GLY A 77 7.77 17.43 6.37
N TRP A 78 7.00 18.44 5.96
CA TRP A 78 5.54 18.40 5.94
C TRP A 78 5.05 17.30 5.00
N PHE A 79 4.13 16.47 5.50
CA PHE A 79 3.52 15.36 4.74
C PHE A 79 4.55 14.43 4.06
N ARG A 80 5.73 14.26 4.68
CA ARG A 80 6.73 13.30 4.20
C ARG A 80 6.10 11.92 4.10
N GLU A 81 6.22 11.27 2.94
CA GLU A 81 5.55 9.99 2.63
C GLU A 81 4.04 10.04 2.90
N ASP A 82 3.38 11.00 2.26
CA ASP A 82 1.93 11.32 2.33
C ASP A 82 0.99 10.10 2.44
N LYS A 83 1.27 9.03 1.70
CA LYS A 83 0.51 7.77 1.72
C LYS A 83 0.34 7.17 3.12
N HIS A 84 1.28 7.40 4.05
CA HIS A 84 1.15 6.94 5.42
C HIS A 84 -0.04 7.58 6.13
N PHE A 85 -0.20 8.90 5.98
CA PHE A 85 -1.29 9.63 6.61
C PHE A 85 -2.64 9.21 6.02
N THR A 86 -2.71 9.05 4.69
CA THR A 86 -3.94 8.62 4.01
C THR A 86 -4.36 7.20 4.43
N LEU A 87 -3.40 6.27 4.53
CA LEU A 87 -3.70 4.89 4.95
C LEU A 87 -4.11 4.83 6.43
N LEU A 88 -3.38 5.51 7.32
CA LEU A 88 -3.73 5.57 8.74
C LEU A 88 -5.10 6.22 8.95
N ALA A 89 -5.44 7.27 8.19
CA ALA A 89 -6.77 7.88 8.23
C ALA A 89 -7.89 6.90 7.86
N GLN A 90 -7.71 6.12 6.79
CA GLN A 90 -8.65 5.09 6.36
C GLN A 90 -8.82 4.00 7.42
N GLU A 91 -7.71 3.56 8.02
CA GLU A 91 -7.73 2.55 9.07
C GLU A 91 -8.41 3.04 10.35
N ILE A 92 -8.19 4.29 10.77
CA ILE A 92 -8.91 4.90 11.90
C ILE A 92 -10.41 4.96 11.63
N LYS A 93 -10.82 5.36 10.42
CA LYS A 93 -12.24 5.38 10.02
C LYS A 93 -12.85 3.98 10.09
N ASN A 94 -12.15 2.97 9.58
CA ASN A 94 -12.58 1.57 9.69
C ASN A 94 -12.76 1.12 11.15
N GLN A 95 -11.82 1.49 12.04
CA GLN A 95 -11.91 1.15 13.47
C GLN A 95 -12.99 1.94 14.20
N TYR A 96 -13.24 3.19 13.81
CA TYR A 96 -14.33 4.01 14.32
C TYR A 96 -15.69 3.36 14.02
N GLU A 97 -15.88 2.86 12.80
CA GLU A 97 -17.13 2.24 12.34
C GLU A 97 -17.33 0.83 12.93
N LYS A 98 -16.29 -0.01 12.93
CA LYS A 98 -16.41 -1.43 13.30
C LYS A 98 -16.20 -1.70 14.79
N ASN A 99 -15.30 -0.95 15.41
CA ASN A 99 -14.83 -1.22 16.77
C ASN A 99 -15.21 -0.10 17.75
N ASN A 100 -16.07 0.83 17.32
CA ASN A 100 -16.50 1.98 18.10
C ASN A 100 -15.33 2.79 18.67
N LEU A 101 -14.24 2.93 17.90
CA LEU A 101 -13.09 3.73 18.31
C LEU A 101 -13.51 5.20 18.44
N ARG A 102 -13.30 5.79 19.62
CA ARG A 102 -13.63 7.21 19.90
C ARG A 102 -12.42 8.06 20.30
N PHE A 103 -11.32 7.44 20.67
CA PHE A 103 -10.10 8.15 21.02
C PHE A 103 -8.87 7.48 20.39
N VAL A 104 -8.03 8.27 19.71
CA VAL A 104 -6.79 7.80 19.11
C VAL A 104 -5.61 8.36 19.88
N ASN A 105 -4.88 7.50 20.61
CA ASN A 105 -3.65 7.86 21.28
C ASN A 105 -2.45 7.53 20.39
N ILE A 106 -1.62 8.52 20.07
CA ILE A 106 -0.49 8.37 19.13
C ILE A 106 0.84 8.71 19.82
N LEU A 107 1.88 7.98 19.43
CA LEU A 107 3.27 8.29 19.69
C LEU A 107 4.00 8.55 18.35
N SER A 108 4.76 9.64 18.25
CA SER A 108 5.70 9.90 17.15
C SER A 108 7.09 10.03 17.73
N VAL A 109 8.00 9.16 17.28
CA VAL A 109 9.36 9.07 17.82
C VAL A 109 10.35 8.59 16.75
N PRO A 110 11.36 9.40 16.36
CA PRO A 110 11.60 10.78 16.76
C PRO A 110 10.60 11.74 16.11
N CYS A 111 10.27 12.84 16.77
CA CYS A 111 9.39 13.87 16.20
C CYS A 111 10.15 15.00 15.47
N SER A 112 11.47 15.09 15.64
CA SER A 112 12.35 16.14 15.12
C SER A 112 11.74 17.52 15.37
N THR A 113 11.70 18.42 14.38
CA THR A 113 11.12 19.76 14.53
C THR A 113 9.59 19.83 14.40
N GLY A 114 8.89 18.70 14.46
CA GLY A 114 7.44 18.62 14.68
C GLY A 114 6.59 18.49 13.43
N GLN A 115 7.16 18.56 12.23
CA GLN A 115 6.42 18.49 10.96
C GLN A 115 5.63 17.18 10.82
N GLU A 116 6.18 16.04 11.26
CA GLU A 116 5.46 14.75 11.23
C GLU A 116 4.23 14.77 12.15
N VAL A 117 4.42 15.21 13.40
CA VAL A 117 3.35 15.30 14.40
C VAL A 117 2.23 16.20 13.91
N TYR A 118 2.57 17.40 13.42
CA TYR A 118 1.57 18.34 12.93
C TYR A 118 0.90 17.91 11.63
N SER A 119 1.62 17.22 10.72
CA SER A 119 1.01 16.65 9.51
C SER A 119 -0.05 15.62 9.85
N LEU A 120 0.21 14.72 10.80
CA LEU A 120 -0.79 13.77 11.28
C LEU A 120 -1.92 14.50 12.02
N ALA A 121 -1.62 15.49 12.85
CA ALA A 121 -2.63 16.25 13.58
C ALA A 121 -3.63 16.95 12.63
N PHE A 122 -3.16 17.49 11.52
CA PHE A 122 -4.02 18.08 10.49
C PHE A 122 -5.01 17.05 9.89
N VAL A 123 -4.51 15.87 9.55
CA VAL A 123 -5.32 14.77 8.99
C VAL A 123 -6.36 14.29 10.01
N LEU A 124 -5.94 14.05 11.25
CA LEU A 124 -6.83 13.60 12.32
C LEU A 124 -7.87 14.66 12.69
N LYS A 125 -7.50 15.93 12.70
CA LYS A 125 -8.46 17.01 12.94
C LYS A 125 -9.51 17.08 11.83
N SER A 126 -9.11 16.84 10.57
CA SER A 126 -10.07 16.73 9.48
C SER A 126 -11.03 15.57 9.68
N LEU A 127 -10.55 14.40 10.13
CA LEU A 127 -11.40 13.26 10.48
C LEU A 127 -12.33 13.54 11.65
N CYS A 128 -11.89 14.24 12.69
CA CYS A 128 -12.75 14.62 13.82
C CYS A 128 -13.92 15.51 13.40
N ASN A 129 -13.74 16.31 12.35
CA ASN A 129 -14.83 17.12 11.79
C ASN A 129 -15.85 16.27 10.99
N GLU A 130 -15.44 15.11 10.48
CA GLU A 130 -16.30 14.16 9.75
C GLU A 130 -16.96 13.14 10.70
N LEU A 131 -16.22 12.67 11.71
CA LEU A 131 -16.57 11.55 12.57
C LEU A 131 -16.92 12.04 13.99
N LEU A 132 -18.22 12.16 14.24
CA LEU A 132 -18.76 12.79 15.44
C LEU A 132 -18.33 12.05 16.72
N GLY A 133 -17.68 12.77 17.65
CA GLY A 133 -17.20 12.21 18.91
C GLY A 133 -15.86 11.48 18.84
N LEU A 134 -15.19 11.44 17.66
CA LEU A 134 -13.79 11.03 17.57
C LEU A 134 -12.88 12.16 18.11
N ASN A 135 -11.90 11.79 18.92
CA ASN A 135 -10.86 12.70 19.40
C ASN A 135 -9.48 12.02 19.37
N PHE A 136 -8.40 12.77 19.51
CA PHE A 136 -7.03 12.25 19.47
C PHE A 136 -6.06 13.05 20.33
N ALA A 137 -4.93 12.41 20.65
CA ALA A 137 -3.76 13.05 21.24
C ALA A 137 -2.48 12.45 20.66
N ILE A 138 -1.51 13.30 20.32
CA ILE A 138 -0.21 12.89 19.78
C ILE A 138 0.88 13.31 20.75
N ASN A 139 1.72 12.35 21.14
CA ASN A 139 2.92 12.59 21.94
C ASN A 139 4.13 12.52 21.00
N GLY A 140 4.86 13.63 20.85
CA GLY A 140 6.10 13.71 20.07
C GLY A 140 7.32 13.61 20.97
N PHE A 141 8.16 12.60 20.78
CA PHE A 141 9.37 12.39 21.57
C PHE A 141 10.59 12.65 20.71
N ASP A 142 11.58 13.33 21.27
CA ASP A 142 12.89 13.51 20.62
C ASP A 142 14.00 13.71 21.66
N ILE A 143 15.20 13.24 21.33
CA ILE A 143 16.38 13.42 22.16
C ILE A 143 16.93 14.84 22.07
N ASP A 144 16.69 15.55 20.95
CA ASP A 144 17.17 16.90 20.74
C ASP A 144 16.25 17.95 21.39
N TYR A 145 16.77 18.65 22.40
CA TYR A 145 16.05 19.68 23.14
C TYR A 145 15.61 20.86 22.26
N HIS A 146 16.46 21.28 21.31
CA HIS A 146 16.17 22.43 20.45
C HIS A 146 15.06 22.12 19.45
N SER A 147 15.07 20.92 18.89
CA SER A 147 13.95 20.40 18.08
C SER A 147 12.64 20.39 18.87
N ILE A 148 12.64 19.92 20.12
CA ILE A 148 11.45 19.95 21.00
C ILE A 148 10.98 21.38 21.26
N LYS A 149 11.88 22.34 21.48
CA LYS A 149 11.51 23.75 21.63
C LYS A 149 10.87 24.31 20.37
N LYS A 150 11.39 23.96 19.20
CA LYS A 150 10.78 24.34 17.91
C LYS A 150 9.39 23.74 17.75
N CYS A 151 9.19 22.47 18.13
CA CYS A 151 7.85 21.85 18.19
C CYS A 151 6.90 22.64 19.09
N GLN A 152 7.29 22.93 20.32
CA GLN A 152 6.44 23.64 21.31
C GLN A 152 6.04 25.05 20.82
N ASN A 153 6.98 25.76 20.20
CA ASN A 153 6.75 27.07 19.61
C ASN A 153 5.82 27.00 18.39
N ALA A 154 5.95 25.93 17.59
CA ALA A 154 5.14 25.66 16.40
C ALA A 154 5.19 26.79 15.35
N VAL A 155 6.35 27.44 15.21
CA VAL A 155 6.61 28.51 14.25
C VAL A 155 7.62 28.04 13.21
N TYR A 156 7.30 28.25 11.93
CA TYR A 156 8.04 27.72 10.79
C TYR A 156 8.21 28.78 9.69
N SER A 157 9.19 28.57 8.81
CA SER A 157 9.45 29.48 7.70
C SER A 157 8.30 29.45 6.69
N LYS A 158 7.90 30.63 6.19
CA LYS A 158 6.86 30.75 5.16
C LYS A 158 7.22 30.06 3.84
N THR A 159 8.51 29.80 3.60
CA THR A 159 8.96 28.99 2.46
C THR A 159 8.49 27.54 2.54
N GLU A 160 8.28 27.00 3.74
CA GLU A 160 7.81 25.63 3.94
C GLU A 160 6.29 25.47 3.73
N LEU A 161 5.54 26.59 3.73
CA LEU A 161 4.07 26.57 3.64
C LEU A 161 3.56 25.92 2.34
N ALA A 162 4.34 25.99 1.27
CA ALA A 162 4.01 25.34 0.01
C ALA A 162 3.89 23.81 0.14
N ASN A 163 4.59 23.20 1.09
CA ASN A 163 4.59 21.77 1.36
C ASN A 163 3.38 21.31 2.20
N ILE A 164 2.56 22.25 2.70
CA ILE A 164 1.32 21.95 3.40
C ILE A 164 0.16 22.01 2.38
N PRO A 165 -0.61 20.91 2.20
CA PRO A 165 -1.79 20.89 1.33
C PRO A 165 -2.78 22.00 1.66
N LEU A 166 -3.42 22.54 0.62
CA LEU A 166 -4.32 23.70 0.71
C LEU A 166 -5.46 23.50 1.72
N GLU A 167 -6.02 22.30 1.79
CA GLU A 167 -7.12 21.95 2.69
C GLU A 167 -6.80 22.12 4.19
N TYR A 168 -5.53 22.02 4.57
CA TYR A 168 -5.07 22.18 5.96
C TYR A 168 -4.63 23.61 6.29
N ARG A 169 -4.48 24.49 5.28
CA ARG A 169 -3.99 25.87 5.50
C ARG A 169 -4.92 26.75 6.33
N LYS A 170 -6.19 26.35 6.50
CA LYS A 170 -7.12 26.99 7.45
C LYS A 170 -6.63 26.94 8.90
N TYR A 171 -5.76 25.99 9.24
CA TYR A 171 -5.16 25.86 10.57
C TYR A 171 -3.81 26.58 10.70
N ILE A 172 -3.46 27.43 9.74
CA ILE A 172 -2.19 28.18 9.71
C ILE A 172 -2.44 29.64 10.02
N LEU A 173 -1.63 30.18 10.93
CA LEU A 173 -1.61 31.59 11.30
C LEU A 173 -0.41 32.27 10.63
N ASN A 174 -0.67 33.13 9.64
CA ASN A 174 0.39 33.87 8.97
C ASN A 174 0.93 34.98 9.87
N GLY A 175 2.26 35.05 10.00
CA GLY A 175 2.91 36.15 10.69
C GLY A 175 2.68 37.49 9.99
N ARG A 176 2.71 38.57 10.78
CA ARG A 176 2.56 39.96 10.34
C ARG A 176 3.81 40.75 10.75
N ASP A 177 4.01 41.91 10.14
CA ASP A 177 5.09 42.84 10.47
C ASP A 177 6.47 42.16 10.49
N GLU A 178 7.15 42.19 11.64
CA GLU A 178 8.47 41.57 11.85
C GLU A 178 8.45 40.04 11.65
N ALA A 179 7.29 39.39 11.82
CA ALA A 179 7.09 37.96 11.64
C ALA A 179 6.56 37.57 10.25
N LYS A 180 6.51 38.47 9.26
CA LYS A 180 5.91 38.23 7.93
C LYS A 180 6.47 37.02 7.15
N ASN A 181 7.71 36.63 7.48
CA ASN A 181 8.43 35.51 6.87
C ASN A 181 8.16 34.17 7.55
N PHE A 182 7.28 34.14 8.56
CA PHE A 182 6.96 32.95 9.33
C PHE A 182 5.45 32.67 9.32
N PHE A 183 5.10 31.44 9.66
CA PHE A 183 3.74 31.06 10.02
C PHE A 183 3.77 30.23 11.30
N ALA A 184 2.66 30.25 12.03
CA ALA A 184 2.45 29.43 13.22
C ALA A 184 1.32 28.43 13.00
N ILE A 185 1.38 27.29 13.69
CA ILE A 185 0.28 26.33 13.75
C ILE A 185 -0.79 26.86 14.71
N SER A 186 -2.06 26.78 14.30
CA SER A 186 -3.18 27.24 15.13
C SER A 186 -3.28 26.49 16.46
N ARG A 187 -3.82 27.18 17.47
CA ARG A 187 -4.07 26.61 18.80
C ARG A 187 -4.93 25.34 18.74
N GLU A 188 -5.92 25.32 17.86
CA GLU A 188 -6.83 24.19 17.64
C GLU A 188 -6.11 22.88 17.28
N ILE A 189 -4.98 22.95 16.57
CA ILE A 189 -4.16 21.78 16.27
C ILE A 189 -3.18 21.50 17.41
N ARG A 190 -2.55 22.55 17.95
CA ARG A 190 -1.52 22.44 18.98
C ARG A 190 -2.03 21.80 20.27
N GLU A 191 -3.29 22.02 20.64
CA GLU A 191 -3.88 21.44 21.86
C GLU A 191 -3.95 19.91 21.84
N HIS A 192 -3.84 19.27 20.67
CA HIS A 192 -3.78 17.82 20.54
C HIS A 192 -2.35 17.26 20.54
N CYS A 193 -1.32 18.11 20.60
CA CYS A 193 0.07 17.71 20.44
C CYS A 193 0.91 18.09 21.67
N THR A 194 1.52 17.09 22.30
CA THR A 194 2.43 17.31 23.45
C THR A 194 3.82 16.77 23.12
N PHE A 195 4.86 17.53 23.47
CA PHE A 195 6.25 17.22 23.09
C PHE A 195 7.13 17.04 24.31
N TYR A 196 7.97 16.00 24.27
CA TYR A 196 8.82 15.59 25.38
C TYR A 196 10.26 15.38 24.92
N ASN A 197 11.21 15.96 25.64
CA ASN A 197 12.63 15.71 25.41
C ASN A 197 13.03 14.40 26.10
N VAL A 198 13.17 13.33 25.31
CA VAL A 198 13.28 11.95 25.79
C VAL A 198 14.20 11.16 24.87
N ASP A 199 15.12 10.42 25.48
CA ASP A 199 15.86 9.36 24.78
C ASP A 199 15.03 8.08 24.73
N ILE A 200 14.62 7.68 23.53
CA ILE A 200 13.80 6.48 23.31
C ILE A 200 14.48 5.19 23.76
N ARG A 201 15.82 5.15 23.83
CA ARG A 201 16.59 3.99 24.31
C ARG A 201 16.32 3.68 25.79
N ASN A 202 15.83 4.67 26.54
CA ASN A 202 15.52 4.59 27.97
C ASN A 202 14.04 4.25 28.24
N ILE A 203 13.20 4.16 27.22
CA ILE A 203 11.80 3.77 27.36
C ILE A 203 11.68 2.25 27.24
N ASN A 204 11.36 1.59 28.35
CA ASN A 204 11.19 0.13 28.40
C ASN A 204 9.74 -0.30 28.55
N SER A 205 8.90 0.57 29.11
CA SER A 205 7.50 0.28 29.40
C SER A 205 6.64 1.54 29.38
N TYR A 206 5.32 1.34 29.40
CA TYR A 206 4.38 2.45 29.50
C TYR A 206 4.51 3.23 30.83
N LYS A 207 5.01 2.57 31.89
CA LYS A 207 5.30 3.23 33.18
C LYS A 207 6.35 4.33 33.05
N ASP A 208 7.33 4.16 32.16
CA ASP A 208 8.35 5.18 31.91
C ASP A 208 7.70 6.42 31.26
N ILE A 209 6.74 6.20 30.36
CA ILE A 209 5.97 7.26 29.71
C ILE A 209 5.07 7.98 30.72
N ILE A 210 4.38 7.26 31.60
CA ILE A 210 3.55 7.86 32.66
C ILE A 210 4.37 8.80 33.54
N LYS A 211 5.57 8.35 33.97
CA LYS A 211 6.50 9.17 34.76
C LYS A 211 6.93 10.43 34.00
N ILE A 212 7.28 10.30 32.73
CA ILE A 212 7.66 11.45 31.88
C ILE A 212 6.50 12.44 31.72
N LYS A 213 5.26 11.93 31.63
CA LYS A 213 4.06 12.74 31.45
C LYS A 213 3.53 13.37 32.73
N ASN A 214 4.02 12.97 33.91
CA ASN A 214 3.45 13.33 35.21
C ASN A 214 1.91 13.15 35.25
N SER A 215 1.43 12.02 34.73
CA SER A 215 -0.01 11.72 34.59
C SER A 215 -0.45 10.62 35.55
N GLU A 216 -1.61 10.76 36.18
CA GLU A 216 -2.22 9.69 37.01
C GLU A 216 -3.09 8.71 36.19
N ILE A 217 -3.40 9.07 34.94
CA ILE A 217 -4.25 8.26 34.06
C ILE A 217 -3.41 7.20 33.34
N GLU A 218 -3.63 5.92 33.68
CA GLU A 218 -3.15 4.74 32.96
C GLU A 218 -3.94 4.56 31.66
N ASN A 219 -3.50 5.24 30.60
CA ASN A 219 -3.99 4.95 29.25
C ASN A 219 -2.96 4.05 28.53
N ASP A 220 -2.84 2.81 29.00
CA ASP A 220 -1.68 1.90 28.92
C ASP A 220 -1.13 1.49 27.54
N SER A 221 -1.48 2.18 26.45
CA SER A 221 -0.98 1.85 25.11
C SER A 221 -1.39 2.87 24.04
N PHE A 222 -0.68 2.83 22.91
CA PHE A 222 -0.93 3.66 21.74
C PHE A 222 -1.73 2.91 20.69
N ASN A 223 -2.68 3.61 20.06
CA ASN A 223 -3.35 3.13 18.85
C ASN A 223 -2.40 3.17 17.65
N ILE A 224 -1.53 4.19 17.60
CA ILE A 224 -0.58 4.40 16.50
C ILE A 224 0.80 4.75 17.07
N ILE A 225 1.84 4.14 16.53
CA ILE A 225 3.23 4.53 16.76
C ILE A 225 3.86 4.86 15.41
N LEU A 226 4.29 6.11 15.23
CA LEU A 226 5.15 6.52 14.12
C LEU A 226 6.61 6.43 14.59
N CYS A 227 7.40 5.59 13.92
CA CYS A 227 8.83 5.46 14.17
C CYS A 227 9.59 5.41 12.84
N ARG A 228 9.74 6.58 12.22
CA ARG A 228 10.15 6.69 10.82
C ARG A 228 11.55 7.28 10.71
N ASN A 229 12.38 6.63 9.87
CA ASN A 229 13.73 7.06 9.53
C ASN A 229 14.64 7.23 10.76
N LEU A 230 14.47 6.37 11.77
CA LEU A 230 15.25 6.36 13.01
C LEU A 230 16.27 5.21 13.02
N PHE A 231 15.82 4.00 12.70
CA PHE A 231 16.61 2.77 12.83
C PHE A 231 17.77 2.72 11.84
N ILE A 232 17.71 3.50 10.76
CA ILE A 232 18.79 3.64 9.78
C ILE A 232 20.10 4.16 10.40
N TYR A 233 20.02 4.81 11.55
CA TYR A 233 21.15 5.39 12.26
C TYR A 233 21.74 4.47 13.35
N PHE A 234 21.05 3.40 13.73
CA PHE A 234 21.43 2.59 14.88
C PHE A 234 22.15 1.28 14.51
N LYS A 235 22.86 0.71 15.49
CA LYS A 235 23.29 -0.70 15.46
C LYS A 235 22.07 -1.63 15.49
N PRO A 236 22.11 -2.80 14.83
CA PRO A 236 21.00 -3.76 14.85
C PRO A 236 20.49 -4.12 16.25
N GLU A 237 21.40 -4.25 17.23
CA GLU A 237 21.09 -4.56 18.63
C GLU A 237 20.21 -3.47 19.29
N VAL A 238 20.56 -2.20 19.07
CA VAL A 238 19.83 -1.04 19.60
C VAL A 238 18.48 -0.92 18.91
N SER A 239 18.43 -1.03 17.57
CA SER A 239 17.18 -1.02 16.80
C SER A 239 16.22 -2.13 17.25
N ASN A 240 16.72 -3.35 17.48
CA ASN A 240 15.92 -4.48 17.93
C ASN A 240 15.35 -4.26 19.34
N LYS A 241 16.16 -3.71 20.27
CA LYS A 241 15.70 -3.36 21.62
C LYS A 241 14.59 -2.31 21.57
N ILE A 242 14.80 -1.21 20.85
CA ILE A 242 13.82 -0.12 20.72
C ILE A 242 12.53 -0.66 20.08
N SER A 243 12.65 -1.40 18.97
CA SER A 243 11.52 -1.99 18.27
C SER A 243 10.67 -2.87 19.19
N LYS A 244 11.31 -3.76 19.96
CA LYS A 244 10.62 -4.63 20.93
C LYS A 244 9.83 -3.83 21.97
N ASN A 245 10.41 -2.74 22.47
CA ASN A 245 9.75 -1.86 23.44
C ASN A 245 8.58 -1.10 22.78
N LEU A 246 8.74 -0.57 21.56
CA LEU A 246 7.64 0.07 20.84
C LEU A 246 6.46 -0.90 20.61
N TYR A 247 6.73 -2.16 20.31
CA TYR A 247 5.66 -3.16 20.14
C TYR A 247 4.88 -3.43 21.42
N SER A 248 5.53 -3.40 22.58
CA SER A 248 4.85 -3.61 23.87
C SER A 248 3.92 -2.43 24.19
N LEU A 249 4.28 -1.21 23.75
CA LEU A 249 3.47 0.00 23.90
C LEU A 249 2.28 0.07 22.93
N LEU A 250 2.25 -0.74 21.87
CA LEU A 250 1.20 -0.71 20.86
C LEU A 250 -0.03 -1.54 21.27
N LYS A 251 -1.24 -0.98 21.12
CA LYS A 251 -2.51 -1.69 21.33
C LYS A 251 -2.64 -2.88 20.37
N ASN A 252 -3.40 -3.88 20.80
CA ASN A 252 -3.91 -4.87 19.86
C ASN A 252 -4.78 -4.17 18.81
N ASN A 253 -4.65 -4.58 17.55
CA ASN A 253 -5.15 -3.89 16.36
C ASN A 253 -4.56 -2.48 16.12
N GLY A 254 -3.57 -2.05 16.91
CA GLY A 254 -2.85 -0.80 16.70
C GLY A 254 -1.88 -0.88 15.52
N TYR A 255 -1.45 0.28 15.04
CA TYR A 255 -0.59 0.42 13.87
C TYR A 255 0.79 0.97 14.23
N LEU A 256 1.83 0.31 13.72
CA LEU A 256 3.20 0.80 13.70
C LEU A 256 3.53 1.26 12.29
N CYS A 257 4.04 2.49 12.15
CA CYS A 257 4.46 3.04 10.88
C CYS A 257 5.96 3.29 10.89
N LEU A 258 6.68 2.70 9.94
CA LEU A 258 8.12 2.84 9.75
C LEU A 258 8.44 3.58 8.45
N GLY A 259 9.67 4.05 8.30
CA GLY A 259 10.17 4.63 7.07
C GLY A 259 10.34 3.58 5.96
N HIS A 260 10.42 4.04 4.71
CA HIS A 260 10.42 3.16 3.53
C HIS A 260 11.62 2.18 3.47
N SER A 261 12.75 2.56 4.06
CA SER A 261 13.99 1.77 4.04
C SER A 261 14.17 0.90 5.30
N GLU A 262 13.23 0.95 6.24
CA GLU A 262 13.34 0.26 7.53
C GLU A 262 12.66 -1.10 7.46
N LYS A 263 13.29 -2.11 8.06
CA LYS A 263 12.80 -3.49 8.11
C LYS A 263 12.77 -3.97 9.55
N ILE A 264 11.75 -4.75 9.87
CA ILE A 264 11.57 -5.36 11.19
C ILE A 264 11.22 -6.84 11.06
N GLU A 265 11.54 -7.62 12.10
CA GLU A 265 11.10 -9.02 12.25
C GLU A 265 9.63 -9.08 12.70
N ALA A 266 8.71 -8.56 11.87
CA ALA A 266 7.28 -8.42 12.20
C ALA A 266 6.63 -9.72 12.72
N GLN A 267 7.09 -10.87 12.20
CA GLN A 267 6.58 -12.21 12.55
C GLN A 267 6.81 -12.58 14.02
N LYS A 268 7.93 -12.19 14.65
CA LYS A 268 8.23 -12.52 16.05
C LYS A 268 7.37 -11.73 17.05
N HIS A 269 6.64 -10.73 16.57
CA HIS A 269 5.97 -9.72 17.40
C HIS A 269 4.49 -9.53 17.07
N ASN A 270 3.87 -10.52 16.41
CA ASN A 270 2.45 -10.50 16.02
C ASN A 270 2.08 -9.27 15.17
N LEU A 271 3.01 -8.79 14.34
CA LEU A 271 2.78 -7.67 13.42
C LEU A 271 2.57 -8.19 11.99
N ILE A 272 1.56 -7.66 11.31
CA ILE A 272 1.31 -7.92 9.89
C ILE A 272 1.54 -6.67 9.06
N HIS A 273 2.23 -6.80 7.92
CA HIS A 273 2.42 -5.68 7.00
C HIS A 273 1.13 -5.44 6.21
N ILE A 274 0.62 -4.20 6.22
CA ILE A 274 -0.62 -3.82 5.52
C ILE A 274 -0.38 -2.87 4.34
N GLY A 275 0.88 -2.55 4.04
CA GLY A 275 1.30 -1.69 2.93
C GLY A 275 2.04 -0.43 3.39
N ASN A 276 2.84 0.17 2.49
CA ASN A 276 3.63 1.39 2.72
C ASN A 276 4.32 1.41 4.10
N SER A 277 5.14 0.39 4.41
CA SER A 277 5.81 0.29 5.72
C SER A 277 4.94 0.45 6.99
N ILE A 278 3.62 0.19 6.88
CA ILE A 278 2.70 0.16 8.02
C ILE A 278 2.43 -1.29 8.42
N TYR A 279 2.45 -1.54 9.71
CA TYR A 279 2.24 -2.84 10.33
C TYR A 279 1.11 -2.78 11.35
N GLN A 280 0.24 -3.77 11.40
CA GLN A 280 -0.83 -3.88 12.38
C GLN A 280 -0.54 -5.00 13.39
N LYS A 281 -0.73 -4.73 14.69
CA LYS A 281 -0.58 -5.73 15.76
C LYS A 281 -1.83 -6.59 15.91
N LEU A 282 -1.69 -7.91 15.93
CA LEU A 282 -2.81 -8.84 16.09
C LEU A 282 -3.09 -9.19 17.56
N LEU A 283 -4.35 -9.51 17.87
CA LEU A 283 -4.79 -10.07 19.17
C LEU A 283 -4.19 -11.47 19.40
N GLN A 284 -3.63 -11.74 20.58
CA GLN A 284 -3.09 -13.04 20.95
C GLN A 284 -4.15 -14.16 21.02
N ASP A 285 -5.42 -13.84 21.33
CA ASP A 285 -6.51 -14.83 21.49
C ASP A 285 -7.08 -15.39 20.18
N ASN A 286 -6.79 -14.77 19.03
CA ASN A 286 -7.19 -15.30 17.71
C ASN A 286 -6.39 -16.54 17.27
N LEU A 287 -5.55 -17.11 18.15
CA LEU A 287 -4.82 -18.36 17.92
C LEU A 287 -5.50 -19.60 18.53
N ASN A 288 -6.56 -19.44 19.33
CA ASN A 288 -7.38 -20.56 19.77
C ASN A 288 -8.48 -20.86 18.74
N ILE A 289 -8.08 -21.51 17.64
CA ILE A 289 -9.01 -22.17 16.70
C ILE A 289 -9.80 -23.21 17.51
N SER A 290 -11.12 -23.26 17.31
CA SER A 290 -12.02 -24.15 18.04
C SER A 290 -11.49 -25.59 18.03
N LYS A 291 -11.63 -26.30 19.16
CA LYS A 291 -11.28 -27.73 19.30
C LYS A 291 -12.31 -28.64 18.60
N ASN A 292 -12.84 -28.25 17.45
CA ASN A 292 -13.70 -29.11 16.63
C ASN A 292 -12.86 -29.70 15.50
N ASP A 293 -12.91 -31.02 15.36
CA ASP A 293 -12.04 -31.83 14.50
C ASP A 293 -12.18 -31.58 12.98
N ASP A 294 -13.01 -30.64 12.52
CA ASP A 294 -13.55 -30.60 11.14
C ASP A 294 -13.33 -29.31 10.33
N ASP A 295 -12.32 -28.49 10.62
CA ASP A 295 -12.27 -27.13 10.04
C ASP A 295 -11.63 -27.01 8.61
N ILE A 296 -10.72 -27.91 8.19
CA ILE A 296 -10.01 -27.79 6.88
C ILE A 296 -9.87 -29.13 6.15
N ILE A 297 -10.24 -29.17 4.87
CA ILE A 297 -9.94 -30.27 3.94
C ILE A 297 -9.06 -29.77 2.80
N LEU A 298 -7.97 -30.49 2.53
CA LEU A 298 -7.27 -30.42 1.26
C LEU A 298 -7.68 -31.64 0.42
N TYR A 299 -8.37 -31.37 -0.69
CA TYR A 299 -8.57 -32.36 -1.73
C TYR A 299 -7.43 -32.25 -2.73
N THR A 300 -6.60 -33.29 -2.82
CA THR A 300 -5.45 -33.32 -3.73
C THR A 300 -5.31 -34.69 -4.36
N LEU A 301 -5.11 -34.71 -5.67
CA LEU A 301 -4.84 -35.92 -6.47
C LEU A 301 -3.33 -36.10 -6.70
N VAL A 302 -2.47 -35.44 -5.92
CA VAL A 302 -1.00 -35.37 -6.13
C VAL A 302 -0.24 -36.35 -5.23
N ASP A 303 0.88 -36.87 -5.75
CA ASP A 303 1.96 -37.57 -5.02
C ASP A 303 2.31 -36.84 -3.71
N GLN A 304 1.93 -37.44 -2.58
CA GLN A 304 2.08 -36.87 -1.24
C GLN A 304 3.52 -36.46 -0.93
N ASN A 305 4.52 -37.05 -1.59
CA ASN A 305 5.94 -36.79 -1.30
C ASN A 305 6.37 -35.35 -1.61
N ARG A 306 5.74 -34.65 -2.55
CA ARG A 306 6.16 -33.30 -2.99
C ARG A 306 5.55 -32.18 -2.16
N ILE A 307 4.31 -32.35 -1.72
CA ILE A 307 3.62 -31.41 -0.81
C ILE A 307 3.80 -31.78 0.67
N LYS A 308 4.56 -32.84 0.95
CA LYS A 308 4.83 -33.33 2.31
C LYS A 308 5.32 -32.24 3.27
N PRO A 309 6.31 -31.37 2.93
CA PRO A 309 6.78 -30.33 3.84
C PRO A 309 5.70 -29.29 4.16
N PHE A 310 4.83 -28.99 3.19
CA PHE A 310 3.69 -28.10 3.37
C PHE A 310 2.63 -28.72 4.27
N ILE A 311 2.24 -29.97 3.99
CA ILE A 311 1.27 -30.72 4.79
C ILE A 311 1.77 -30.81 6.24
N GLU A 312 3.04 -31.12 6.45
CA GLU A 312 3.63 -31.19 7.79
C GLU A 312 3.57 -29.83 8.50
N ARG A 313 3.83 -28.73 7.80
CA ARG A 313 3.79 -27.38 8.37
C ARG A 313 2.36 -26.90 8.66
N VAL A 314 1.41 -27.18 7.77
CA VAL A 314 -0.02 -26.92 8.01
C VAL A 314 -0.52 -27.75 9.17
N LYS A 315 -0.26 -29.07 9.20
CA LYS A 315 -0.62 -29.93 10.33
C LYS A 315 -0.01 -29.46 11.65
N LYS A 316 1.18 -28.86 11.62
CA LYS A 316 1.83 -28.28 12.81
C LYS A 316 1.15 -26.99 13.28
N GLU A 317 0.70 -26.15 12.36
CA GLU A 317 0.14 -24.82 12.68
C GLU A 317 -1.40 -24.75 12.76
N LEU A 318 -2.07 -25.74 12.17
CA LEU A 318 -3.51 -25.92 12.06
C LEU A 318 -3.80 -27.35 12.50
N LYS A 319 -4.41 -27.53 13.68
CA LYS A 319 -4.61 -28.85 14.30
C LYS A 319 -5.52 -29.78 13.48
N THR A 320 -6.35 -29.24 12.60
CA THR A 320 -7.35 -29.96 11.81
C THR A 320 -7.07 -29.80 10.31
N PHE A 321 -6.61 -30.88 9.68
CA PHE A 321 -6.31 -30.90 8.26
C PHE A 321 -6.43 -32.34 7.71
N LYS A 322 -7.38 -32.56 6.81
CA LYS A 322 -7.59 -33.88 6.17
C LYS A 322 -7.23 -33.84 4.69
N ILE A 323 -6.57 -34.90 4.22
CA ILE A 323 -6.23 -35.11 2.82
C ILE A 323 -7.19 -36.14 2.23
N ILE A 324 -7.76 -35.84 1.06
CA ILE A 324 -8.62 -36.76 0.31
C ILE A 324 -8.09 -36.91 -1.11
N GLU A 325 -7.94 -38.17 -1.54
CA GLU A 325 -7.19 -38.56 -2.74
C GLU A 325 -8.06 -39.10 -3.87
N SER A 326 -9.38 -39.09 -3.72
CA SER A 326 -10.30 -39.56 -4.78
C SER A 326 -11.61 -38.78 -4.73
N ILE A 327 -12.24 -38.58 -5.90
CA ILE A 327 -13.54 -37.90 -5.98
C ILE A 327 -14.59 -38.65 -5.16
N SER A 328 -14.59 -39.99 -5.21
CA SER A 328 -15.52 -40.82 -4.43
C SER A 328 -15.39 -40.59 -2.93
N ASN A 329 -14.15 -40.56 -2.41
CA ASN A 329 -13.91 -40.34 -0.99
C ASN A 329 -14.24 -38.89 -0.58
N LEU A 330 -14.10 -37.93 -1.50
CA LEU A 330 -14.49 -36.54 -1.27
C LEU A 330 -16.01 -36.42 -1.15
N LYS A 331 -16.75 -37.08 -2.03
CA LYS A 331 -18.22 -37.12 -2.00
C LYS A 331 -18.72 -37.73 -0.69
N GLU A 332 -18.25 -38.91 -0.34
CA GLU A 332 -18.61 -39.61 0.91
C GLU A 332 -18.28 -38.78 2.16
N PHE A 333 -17.14 -38.09 2.15
CA PHE A 333 -16.76 -37.22 3.27
C PHE A 333 -17.70 -36.02 3.40
N LEU A 334 -17.99 -35.34 2.28
CA LEU A 334 -18.82 -34.13 2.27
C LEU A 334 -20.31 -34.43 2.50
N GLU A 335 -20.77 -35.66 2.28
CA GLU A 335 -22.11 -36.11 2.70
C GLU A 335 -22.25 -36.17 4.23
N ASN A 336 -21.18 -36.54 4.94
CA ASN A 336 -21.22 -36.78 6.39
C ASN A 336 -20.60 -35.65 7.23
N ARG A 337 -19.83 -34.74 6.62
CA ARG A 337 -19.08 -33.66 7.29
C ARG A 337 -19.17 -32.35 6.51
N LYS A 338 -19.01 -31.23 7.23
CA LYS A 338 -19.13 -29.87 6.67
C LYS A 338 -17.88 -29.04 6.98
N PRO A 339 -16.83 -29.11 6.15
CA PRO A 339 -15.62 -28.33 6.37
C PRO A 339 -15.84 -26.84 6.14
N LYS A 340 -15.07 -25.98 6.81
CA LYS A 340 -15.07 -24.55 6.49
C LYS A 340 -14.26 -24.23 5.24
N ILE A 341 -13.19 -24.98 4.97
CA ILE A 341 -12.30 -24.76 3.83
C ILE A 341 -12.08 -26.05 3.05
N ILE A 342 -12.19 -25.98 1.73
CA ILE A 342 -11.81 -27.02 0.78
C ILE A 342 -10.74 -26.44 -0.16
N ILE A 343 -9.54 -27.03 -0.20
CA ILE A 343 -8.50 -26.63 -1.15
C ILE A 343 -8.44 -27.68 -2.27
N ILE A 344 -8.38 -27.27 -3.54
CA ILE A 344 -8.43 -28.15 -4.72
C ILE A 344 -7.31 -27.79 -5.69
N ASP A 345 -6.53 -28.80 -6.09
CA ASP A 345 -5.53 -28.62 -7.13
C ASP A 345 -6.15 -28.32 -8.51
N LYS A 346 -5.67 -27.25 -9.14
CA LYS A 346 -6.07 -26.78 -10.47
C LYS A 346 -5.96 -27.86 -11.54
N GLU A 347 -4.93 -28.71 -11.49
CA GLU A 347 -4.66 -29.69 -12.56
C GLU A 347 -5.68 -30.83 -12.62
N TYR A 348 -6.52 -30.97 -11.59
CA TYR A 348 -7.38 -32.12 -11.42
C TYR A 348 -8.86 -31.76 -11.25
N LYS A 349 -9.25 -30.59 -11.73
CA LYS A 349 -10.65 -30.19 -11.83
C LYS A 349 -11.32 -30.99 -12.94
N THR A 350 -12.10 -32.00 -12.58
CA THR A 350 -12.98 -32.68 -13.53
C THR A 350 -14.34 -31.98 -13.57
N ILE A 351 -15.05 -32.08 -14.70
CA ILE A 351 -16.43 -31.57 -14.82
C ILE A 351 -17.34 -32.20 -13.75
N GLU A 352 -17.14 -33.49 -13.47
CA GLU A 352 -17.86 -34.22 -12.43
C GLU A 352 -17.66 -33.60 -11.04
N LEU A 353 -16.42 -33.25 -10.69
CA LEU A 353 -16.08 -32.62 -9.42
C LEU A 353 -16.72 -31.23 -9.30
N ILE A 354 -16.65 -30.43 -10.37
CA ILE A 354 -17.22 -29.07 -10.41
C ILE A 354 -18.74 -29.11 -10.24
N HIS A 355 -19.45 -29.99 -10.96
CA HIS A 355 -20.89 -30.14 -10.80
C HIS A 355 -21.28 -30.59 -9.38
N PHE A 356 -20.50 -31.51 -8.79
CA PHE A 356 -20.74 -31.93 -7.42
C PHE A 356 -20.57 -30.78 -6.42
N LEU A 357 -19.46 -30.04 -6.49
CA LEU A 357 -19.18 -28.92 -5.59
C LEU A 357 -20.18 -27.77 -5.77
N PHE A 358 -20.61 -27.52 -7.01
CA PHE A 358 -21.66 -26.55 -7.29
C PHE A 358 -22.95 -26.87 -6.55
N ASN A 359 -23.39 -28.13 -6.59
CA ASN A 359 -24.59 -28.57 -5.88
C ASN A 359 -24.37 -28.60 -4.36
N TYR A 360 -23.18 -28.97 -3.90
CA TYR A 360 -22.82 -28.96 -2.49
C TYR A 360 -22.87 -27.55 -1.87
N LEU A 361 -22.38 -26.53 -2.58
CA LEU A 361 -22.37 -25.14 -2.12
C LEU A 361 -23.76 -24.51 -2.05
N LYS A 362 -24.74 -24.99 -2.83
CA LYS A 362 -26.13 -24.51 -2.74
C LYS A 362 -26.71 -24.72 -1.34
N THR A 363 -26.37 -25.83 -0.70
CA THR A 363 -26.86 -26.21 0.65
C THR A 363 -25.84 -25.90 1.75
N ASN A 364 -24.58 -25.63 1.42
CA ASN A 364 -23.49 -25.35 2.36
C ASN A 364 -22.74 -24.05 2.00
N LYS A 365 -23.42 -22.90 2.13
CA LYS A 365 -22.91 -21.59 1.69
C LYS A 365 -21.66 -21.08 2.44
N ASN A 366 -21.42 -21.59 3.64
CA ASN A 366 -20.31 -21.17 4.51
C ASN A 366 -18.98 -21.86 4.19
N VAL A 367 -18.96 -22.75 3.20
CA VAL A 367 -17.73 -23.45 2.78
C VAL A 367 -16.94 -22.57 1.81
N PHE A 368 -15.64 -22.42 2.07
CA PHE A 368 -14.69 -21.71 1.23
C PHE A 368 -13.91 -22.69 0.37
N ILE A 369 -14.01 -22.57 -0.96
CA ILE A 369 -13.26 -23.42 -1.88
C ILE A 369 -12.13 -22.60 -2.51
N ILE A 370 -10.90 -23.08 -2.34
CA ILE A 370 -9.67 -22.42 -2.78
C ILE A 370 -8.99 -23.27 -3.84
N GLU A 371 -8.66 -22.66 -4.98
CA GLU A 371 -7.88 -23.30 -6.04
C GLU A 371 -6.39 -23.31 -5.69
N SER A 372 -5.65 -24.35 -6.07
CA SER A 372 -4.27 -24.56 -5.67
C SER A 372 -3.41 -24.82 -6.91
N ILE A 373 -2.27 -24.13 -7.07
CA ILE A 373 -1.39 -24.26 -8.25
C ILE A 373 -0.02 -24.77 -7.84
N LEU A 374 0.42 -25.90 -8.40
CA LEU A 374 1.66 -26.59 -8.04
C LEU A 374 2.77 -26.57 -9.12
N TYR A 375 2.44 -26.36 -10.40
CA TYR A 375 3.40 -26.42 -11.52
C TYR A 375 3.39 -25.16 -12.43
N PRO A 376 4.45 -24.91 -13.24
CA PRO A 376 4.30 -24.15 -14.47
C PRO A 376 3.49 -24.97 -15.48
N LEU A 377 2.37 -24.42 -15.95
CA LEU A 377 1.40 -25.05 -16.85
C LEU A 377 2.09 -25.78 -18.02
N GLN A 378 2.15 -27.11 -17.98
CA GLN A 378 2.60 -27.93 -19.12
C GLN A 378 1.47 -28.66 -19.85
N LYS A 379 0.22 -28.57 -19.40
CA LYS A 379 -0.92 -29.15 -20.11
C LYS A 379 -2.05 -28.14 -20.27
N GLU A 380 -2.48 -27.94 -21.52
CA GLU A 380 -3.74 -27.27 -21.84
C GLU A 380 -4.89 -28.00 -21.16
N ILE A 381 -5.55 -27.33 -20.20
CA ILE A 381 -6.80 -27.81 -19.63
C ILE A 381 -7.89 -27.57 -20.68
N LYS A 382 -8.39 -28.66 -21.30
CA LYS A 382 -9.47 -28.63 -22.28
C LYS A 382 -10.83 -28.55 -21.58
N ASN A 383 -11.65 -27.61 -22.04
CA ASN A 383 -13.12 -27.54 -21.88
C ASN A 383 -13.66 -27.92 -20.50
N ILE A 384 -13.44 -27.05 -19.51
CA ILE A 384 -14.21 -27.03 -18.27
C ILE A 384 -15.22 -25.89 -18.36
N ASP A 385 -16.43 -26.12 -17.87
CA ASP A 385 -17.51 -25.13 -17.85
C ASP A 385 -17.16 -23.93 -16.94
N ILE A 386 -16.62 -22.88 -17.56
CA ILE A 386 -16.04 -21.70 -16.92
C ILE A 386 -17.05 -20.98 -16.00
N PHE A 387 -18.35 -21.09 -16.29
CA PHE A 387 -19.40 -20.40 -15.54
C PHE A 387 -19.57 -20.96 -14.12
N HIS A 388 -19.41 -22.27 -13.93
CA HIS A 388 -19.51 -22.89 -12.62
C HIS A 388 -18.24 -22.70 -11.80
N GLU A 389 -17.05 -22.62 -12.43
CA GLU A 389 -15.80 -22.41 -11.70
C GLU A 389 -15.76 -21.07 -10.95
N SER A 390 -16.19 -19.97 -11.57
CA SER A 390 -16.18 -18.64 -10.93
C SER A 390 -17.15 -18.50 -9.75
N GLN A 391 -18.16 -19.37 -9.67
CA GLN A 391 -19.13 -19.41 -8.56
C GLN A 391 -18.67 -20.32 -7.40
N ILE A 392 -17.70 -21.20 -7.67
CA ILE A 392 -17.24 -22.23 -6.72
C ILE A 392 -15.93 -21.78 -6.06
N PHE A 393 -14.93 -21.39 -6.84
CA PHE A 393 -13.60 -21.03 -6.34
C PHE A 393 -13.58 -19.58 -5.90
N LYS A 394 -13.44 -19.36 -4.59
CA LYS A 394 -13.46 -18.03 -3.97
C LYS A 394 -12.08 -17.37 -3.95
N ASP A 395 -11.01 -18.15 -4.07
CA ASP A 395 -9.62 -17.66 -4.11
C ASP A 395 -8.69 -18.71 -4.72
N PHE A 396 -7.40 -18.37 -4.90
CA PHE A 396 -6.36 -19.32 -5.26
C PHE A 396 -5.10 -19.18 -4.38
N ILE A 397 -4.39 -20.29 -4.19
CA ILE A 397 -3.07 -20.34 -3.58
C ILE A 397 -2.06 -20.82 -4.61
N ASP A 398 -0.99 -20.04 -4.75
CA ASP A 398 0.17 -20.39 -5.55
C ASP A 398 1.24 -21.08 -4.71
N TRP A 399 1.37 -22.39 -4.84
CA TRP A 399 2.34 -23.18 -4.08
C TRP A 399 3.76 -23.14 -4.66
N ARG A 400 3.98 -22.47 -5.81
CA ARG A 400 5.28 -22.41 -6.49
C ARG A 400 6.33 -21.60 -5.72
N ASN A 401 5.91 -20.70 -4.83
CA ASN A 401 6.76 -19.85 -3.99
C ASN A 401 6.71 -20.24 -2.50
N PHE A 402 6.62 -21.55 -2.26
CA PHE A 402 6.36 -22.16 -0.95
C PHE A 402 7.20 -21.58 0.20
N GLU A 403 8.52 -21.42 0.03
CA GLU A 403 9.40 -20.96 1.11
C GLU A 403 9.09 -19.53 1.59
N ASN A 404 8.60 -18.66 0.71
CA ASN A 404 8.31 -17.25 1.02
C ASN A 404 6.86 -17.00 1.43
N GLN A 405 5.91 -17.84 1.01
CA GLN A 405 4.48 -17.58 1.17
C GLN A 405 3.77 -18.47 2.20
N THR A 406 4.38 -19.58 2.66
CA THR A 406 3.70 -20.54 3.56
C THR A 406 3.09 -19.88 4.80
N SER A 407 3.82 -18.99 5.47
CA SER A 407 3.30 -18.30 6.67
C SER A 407 2.13 -17.36 6.35
N GLN A 408 2.16 -16.70 5.19
CA GLN A 408 1.07 -15.82 4.74
C GLN A 408 -0.17 -16.64 4.39
N THR A 409 0.01 -17.77 3.70
CA THR A 409 -1.06 -18.70 3.37
C THR A 409 -1.69 -19.31 4.61
N ILE A 410 -0.90 -19.76 5.59
CA ILE A 410 -1.45 -20.30 6.84
C ILE A 410 -2.23 -19.21 7.59
N LEU A 411 -1.74 -17.97 7.62
CA LEU A 411 -2.44 -16.86 8.25
C LEU A 411 -3.74 -16.51 7.52
N TYR A 412 -3.75 -16.58 6.20
CA TYR A 412 -4.94 -16.41 5.36
C TYR A 412 -6.00 -17.49 5.67
N LEU A 413 -5.58 -18.75 5.76
CA LEU A 413 -6.45 -19.86 6.18
C LEU A 413 -6.99 -19.65 7.60
N LYS A 414 -6.15 -19.23 8.56
CA LYS A 414 -6.56 -18.89 9.93
C LYS A 414 -7.63 -17.81 9.96
N ARG A 415 -7.50 -16.78 9.10
CA ARG A 415 -8.50 -15.71 8.96
C ARG A 415 -9.87 -16.25 8.55
N ILE A 416 -9.93 -17.09 7.51
CA ILE A 416 -11.17 -17.70 7.04
C ILE A 416 -11.81 -18.53 8.17
N LEU A 417 -11.02 -19.31 8.90
CA LEU A 417 -11.52 -20.15 10.00
C LEU A 417 -12.07 -19.34 11.19
N SER A 418 -11.46 -18.18 11.45
CA SER A 418 -11.83 -17.26 12.54
C SER A 418 -13.02 -16.35 12.20
N SER A 419 -13.43 -16.27 10.94
CA SER A 419 -14.58 -15.47 10.52
C SER A 419 -15.88 -16.23 10.82
N ASN A 420 -16.75 -15.65 11.65
CA ASN A 420 -17.99 -16.31 12.12
C ASN A 420 -19.22 -16.05 11.23
N GLU A 421 -19.16 -15.26 10.16
CA GLU A 421 -20.34 -14.96 9.36
C GLU A 421 -20.09 -14.86 7.84
N SER A 422 -21.13 -15.32 7.13
CA SER A 422 -21.37 -15.33 5.69
C SER A 422 -21.10 -13.99 5.02
N ILE A 423 -20.17 -13.98 4.05
CA ILE A 423 -20.06 -12.91 3.06
C ILE A 423 -21.20 -13.11 2.05
N ASN A 424 -22.25 -12.31 2.20
CA ASN A 424 -23.33 -12.18 1.23
C ASN A 424 -23.47 -10.68 0.90
N PRO A 425 -23.00 -10.18 -0.25
CA PRO A 425 -23.05 -8.77 -0.59
C PRO A 425 -24.34 -8.48 -1.36
N GLU A 426 -25.49 -8.58 -0.70
CA GLU A 426 -26.73 -8.02 -1.24
C GLU A 426 -27.52 -7.34 -0.13
N ASN A 427 -27.33 -6.02 -0.04
CA ASN A 427 -28.36 -5.00 0.21
C ASN A 427 -27.71 -3.78 0.87
N ASN A 428 -27.30 -2.82 0.04
CA ASN A 428 -27.30 -1.37 0.30
C ASN A 428 -26.55 -0.64 -0.83
N ASN A 429 -27.06 -0.67 -2.08
CA ASN A 429 -26.64 0.24 -3.18
C ASN A 429 -27.41 0.06 -4.52
N LYS A 430 -28.63 -0.52 -4.55
CA LYS A 430 -29.33 -0.76 -5.84
C LYS A 430 -29.80 0.54 -6.53
N GLU A 431 -30.25 1.56 -5.81
CA GLU A 431 -30.76 2.80 -6.44
C GLU A 431 -29.65 3.70 -7.03
N ASN A 432 -28.55 3.93 -6.31
CA ASN A 432 -27.42 4.74 -6.81
C ASN A 432 -26.70 4.08 -8.00
N LYS A 433 -26.61 2.74 -8.04
CA LYS A 433 -25.99 2.01 -9.15
C LYS A 433 -26.83 2.12 -10.43
N VAL A 434 -28.16 2.02 -10.33
CA VAL A 434 -29.08 2.12 -11.47
C VAL A 434 -29.06 3.50 -12.13
N ILE A 435 -28.97 4.58 -11.33
CA ILE A 435 -28.91 5.96 -11.86
C ILE A 435 -27.60 6.19 -12.63
N LYS A 436 -26.44 5.84 -12.04
CA LYS A 436 -25.14 5.96 -12.72
C LYS A 436 -25.07 5.10 -13.99
N HIS A 437 -25.65 3.91 -13.99
CA HIS A 437 -25.67 3.03 -15.17
C HIS A 437 -26.41 3.65 -16.36
N LYS A 438 -27.54 4.33 -16.12
CA LYS A 438 -28.31 5.01 -17.19
C LYS A 438 -27.57 6.21 -17.78
N GLU A 439 -26.89 7.00 -16.96
CA GLU A 439 -26.10 8.15 -17.44
C GLU A 439 -24.92 7.73 -18.30
N ILE A 440 -24.24 6.65 -17.92
CA ILE A 440 -23.08 6.11 -18.62
C ILE A 440 -23.47 5.52 -19.96
N LYS A 441 -24.57 4.76 -19.99
CA LYS A 441 -25.17 4.26 -21.23
C LYS A 441 -25.39 5.39 -22.24
N LYS A 442 -26.02 6.49 -21.79
CA LYS A 442 -26.27 7.66 -22.65
C LYS A 442 -24.98 8.32 -23.14
N LYS A 443 -23.92 8.38 -22.31
CA LYS A 443 -22.61 8.89 -22.75
C LYS A 443 -21.97 8.01 -23.82
N LEU A 444 -22.02 6.68 -23.66
CA LEU A 444 -21.47 5.73 -24.63
C LEU A 444 -22.22 5.75 -25.96
N GLU A 445 -23.55 5.78 -25.95
CA GLU A 445 -24.38 5.78 -27.18
C GLU A 445 -24.17 7.02 -28.07
N ASN A 446 -23.69 8.12 -27.46
CA ASN A 446 -23.34 9.37 -28.13
C ASN A 446 -21.84 9.47 -28.49
N LEU A 447 -21.02 8.50 -28.07
CA LEU A 447 -19.60 8.47 -28.34
C LEU A 447 -19.33 7.63 -29.61
N LEU A 448 -18.55 8.19 -30.53
CA LEU A 448 -17.90 7.45 -31.60
C LEU A 448 -16.41 7.32 -31.22
N PRO A 449 -16.02 6.27 -30.48
CA PRO A 449 -14.69 6.21 -29.89
C PRO A 449 -13.62 6.04 -30.96
N ASN A 450 -12.65 6.95 -30.96
CA ASN A 450 -11.46 6.86 -31.81
C ASN A 450 -10.45 5.83 -31.29
N PHE A 451 -10.57 5.43 -30.02
CA PHE A 451 -9.72 4.44 -29.36
C PHE A 451 -10.39 3.88 -28.10
N ILE A 452 -9.93 2.71 -27.67
CA ILE A 452 -10.08 2.17 -26.32
C ILE A 452 -8.67 2.04 -25.74
N ALA A 453 -8.39 2.72 -24.63
CA ALA A 453 -7.08 2.68 -23.99
C ALA A 453 -7.19 1.99 -22.63
N ILE A 454 -6.39 0.95 -22.40
CA ILE A 454 -6.48 0.08 -21.22
C ILE A 454 -5.14 0.05 -20.49
N GLY A 455 -5.16 0.34 -19.19
CA GLY A 455 -4.02 0.24 -18.29
C GLY A 455 -4.23 -0.85 -17.24
N ALA A 456 -3.24 -1.70 -17.01
CA ALA A 456 -3.33 -2.78 -16.02
C ALA A 456 -1.96 -3.19 -15.45
N SER A 457 -1.95 -3.83 -14.28
CA SER A 457 -0.72 -4.32 -13.63
C SER A 457 -0.98 -5.68 -12.97
N THR A 458 -0.72 -5.86 -11.67
CA THR A 458 -0.97 -7.14 -10.95
C THR A 458 -2.43 -7.57 -11.07
N GLY A 459 -2.66 -8.81 -11.54
CA GLY A 459 -4.00 -9.34 -11.88
C GLY A 459 -4.48 -8.96 -13.29
N GLY A 460 -3.82 -8.02 -13.96
CA GLY A 460 -4.21 -7.45 -15.24
C GLY A 460 -4.20 -8.44 -16.40
N THR A 461 -3.34 -9.46 -16.38
CA THR A 461 -3.28 -10.47 -17.44
C THR A 461 -4.55 -11.33 -17.53
N ILE A 462 -5.19 -11.59 -16.39
CA ILE A 462 -6.47 -12.31 -16.32
C ILE A 462 -7.60 -11.35 -16.68
N ALA A 463 -7.58 -10.15 -16.08
CA ALA A 463 -8.61 -9.13 -16.31
C ALA A 463 -8.72 -8.71 -17.78
N LEU A 464 -7.59 -8.55 -18.47
CA LEU A 464 -7.54 -8.24 -19.90
C LEU A 464 -8.09 -9.38 -20.75
N ALA A 465 -7.77 -10.63 -20.42
CA ALA A 465 -8.28 -11.79 -21.16
C ALA A 465 -9.81 -11.92 -21.04
N GLU A 466 -10.34 -11.67 -19.85
CA GLU A 466 -11.79 -11.68 -19.61
C GLU A 466 -12.49 -10.51 -20.30
N LEU A 467 -11.99 -9.29 -20.09
CA LEU A 467 -12.54 -8.07 -20.67
C LEU A 467 -12.57 -8.15 -22.20
N LEU A 468 -11.50 -8.64 -22.83
CA LEU A 468 -11.30 -8.63 -24.28
C LEU A 468 -11.78 -9.90 -25.00
N LYS A 469 -12.36 -10.88 -24.31
CA LYS A 469 -12.79 -12.16 -24.92
C LYS A 469 -13.72 -11.94 -26.13
N ASN A 470 -13.55 -12.64 -27.25
CA ASN A 470 -14.49 -12.62 -28.39
C ASN A 470 -14.97 -11.21 -28.79
N MET A 471 -14.05 -10.28 -29.03
CA MET A 471 -14.40 -8.92 -29.45
C MET A 471 -14.86 -8.90 -30.92
N PRO A 472 -15.79 -8.01 -31.31
CA PRO A 472 -16.21 -7.86 -32.69
C PRO A 472 -15.02 -7.52 -33.62
N PRO A 473 -14.95 -8.07 -34.84
CA PRO A 473 -13.80 -7.85 -35.73
C PRO A 473 -13.63 -6.39 -36.20
N ASN A 474 -14.70 -5.58 -36.12
CA ASN A 474 -14.71 -4.16 -36.42
C ASN A 474 -14.63 -3.27 -35.18
N PHE A 475 -14.37 -3.83 -33.98
CA PHE A 475 -14.34 -3.07 -32.73
C PHE A 475 -13.29 -1.93 -32.78
N PRO A 476 -13.51 -0.77 -32.13
CA PRO A 476 -12.56 0.33 -32.14
C PRO A 476 -11.14 -0.08 -31.73
N PRO A 477 -10.08 0.61 -32.21
CA PRO A 477 -8.70 0.23 -31.93
C PRO A 477 -8.41 0.22 -30.43
N ILE A 478 -7.79 -0.86 -29.94
CA ILE A 478 -7.50 -1.06 -28.52
C ILE A 478 -6.00 -0.89 -28.25
N LEU A 479 -5.63 0.05 -27.39
CA LEU A 479 -4.26 0.26 -26.92
C LEU A 479 -4.13 -0.23 -25.49
N ILE A 480 -3.12 -1.04 -25.21
CA ILE A 480 -2.92 -1.69 -23.90
C ILE A 480 -1.53 -1.38 -23.38
N VAL A 481 -1.47 -0.87 -22.15
CA VAL A 481 -0.26 -0.89 -21.33
C VAL A 481 -0.51 -1.81 -20.15
N GLN A 482 0.22 -2.91 -20.12
CA GLN A 482 0.24 -3.86 -19.00
C GLN A 482 1.65 -3.87 -18.42
N HIS A 483 1.80 -3.59 -17.13
CA HIS A 483 3.09 -3.73 -16.45
C HIS A 483 3.48 -5.20 -16.43
N LEU A 484 4.44 -5.55 -17.28
CA LEU A 484 4.89 -6.91 -17.49
C LEU A 484 6.37 -6.86 -17.88
N PRO A 485 7.23 -7.69 -17.27
CA PRO A 485 8.62 -7.81 -17.73
C PRO A 485 8.67 -8.20 -19.21
N HIS A 486 9.57 -7.58 -19.96
CA HIS A 486 9.68 -7.71 -21.42
C HIS A 486 9.68 -9.16 -21.91
N ILE A 487 10.33 -10.07 -21.18
CA ILE A 487 10.44 -11.49 -21.54
C ILE A 487 9.08 -12.20 -21.67
N PHE A 488 8.03 -11.69 -21.01
CA PHE A 488 6.68 -12.29 -21.05
C PHE A 488 5.72 -11.60 -22.03
N SER A 489 6.14 -10.51 -22.67
CA SER A 489 5.27 -9.69 -23.54
C SER A 489 4.74 -10.47 -24.74
N LYS A 490 5.60 -11.21 -25.44
CA LYS A 490 5.24 -11.97 -26.66
C LYS A 490 4.17 -13.03 -26.41
N ASP A 491 4.38 -13.88 -25.41
CA ASP A 491 3.42 -14.94 -25.07
C ASP A 491 2.07 -14.37 -24.62
N PHE A 492 2.12 -13.25 -23.88
CA PHE A 492 0.90 -12.58 -23.46
C PHE A 492 0.15 -11.93 -24.64
N ILE A 493 0.85 -11.33 -25.58
CA ILE A 493 0.26 -10.77 -26.81
C ILE A 493 -0.45 -11.87 -27.60
N GLU A 494 0.19 -13.01 -27.84
CA GLU A 494 -0.44 -14.12 -28.58
C GLU A 494 -1.66 -14.69 -27.83
N LYS A 495 -1.60 -14.77 -26.49
CA LYS A 495 -2.77 -15.14 -25.68
C LYS A 495 -3.93 -14.16 -25.86
N ILE A 496 -3.68 -12.86 -25.77
CA ILE A 496 -4.72 -11.82 -25.90
C ILE A 496 -5.28 -11.80 -27.33
N LYS A 497 -4.45 -11.94 -28.35
CA LYS A 497 -4.87 -12.06 -29.75
C LYS A 497 -5.81 -13.25 -29.95
N LYS A 498 -5.44 -14.43 -29.43
CA LYS A 498 -6.28 -15.65 -29.50
C LYS A 498 -7.61 -15.50 -28.77
N VAL A 499 -7.60 -14.94 -27.55
CA VAL A 499 -8.81 -14.79 -26.73
C VAL A 499 -9.74 -13.72 -27.27
N SER A 500 -9.19 -12.64 -27.82
CA SER A 500 -9.98 -11.53 -28.35
C SER A 500 -10.52 -11.76 -29.75
N GLY A 501 -9.80 -12.49 -30.60
CA GLY A 501 -10.11 -12.60 -32.03
C GLY A 501 -9.72 -11.37 -32.85
N LEU A 502 -9.09 -10.36 -32.24
CA LEU A 502 -8.61 -9.16 -32.92
C LEU A 502 -7.20 -9.37 -33.49
N LYS A 503 -6.85 -8.56 -34.49
CA LYS A 503 -5.50 -8.55 -35.07
C LYS A 503 -4.55 -7.77 -34.17
N PHE A 504 -3.26 -8.09 -34.22
CA PHE A 504 -2.22 -7.37 -33.47
C PHE A 504 -1.27 -6.66 -34.42
N ILE A 505 -0.83 -5.45 -34.07
CA ILE A 505 0.29 -4.76 -34.72
C ILE A 505 1.21 -4.19 -33.63
N SER A 506 2.52 -4.36 -33.81
CA SER A 506 3.52 -3.82 -32.88
C SER A 506 3.52 -2.28 -32.89
N PRO A 507 3.57 -1.63 -31.71
CA PRO A 507 3.82 -0.19 -31.58
C PRO A 507 5.10 0.27 -32.29
N SER A 508 6.10 -0.60 -32.41
CA SER A 508 7.39 -0.29 -33.04
C SER A 508 7.27 -0.01 -34.54
N GLU A 509 6.22 -0.53 -35.20
CA GLU A 509 5.90 -0.27 -36.61
C GLU A 509 5.26 1.11 -36.84
N ARG A 510 4.99 1.86 -35.76
CA ARG A 510 4.34 3.19 -35.78
C ARG A 510 3.03 3.23 -36.59
N PRO A 511 2.10 2.27 -36.38
CA PRO A 511 0.89 2.16 -37.20
C PRO A 511 -0.10 3.30 -36.94
N LEU A 512 -0.91 3.59 -37.95
CA LEU A 512 -2.18 4.29 -37.76
C LEU A 512 -3.15 3.38 -37.00
N LEU A 513 -3.94 3.98 -36.11
CA LEU A 513 -4.98 3.26 -35.37
C LEU A 513 -6.10 2.83 -36.33
N LYS A 514 -6.43 1.53 -36.31
CA LYS A 514 -7.43 0.91 -37.18
C LYS A 514 -8.40 0.05 -36.35
N PRO A 515 -9.72 0.08 -36.65
CA PRO A 515 -10.66 -0.85 -36.04
C PRO A 515 -10.24 -2.31 -36.26
N GLY A 516 -10.53 -3.18 -35.30
CA GLY A 516 -10.19 -4.60 -35.33
C GLY A 516 -8.76 -4.92 -34.88
N TYR A 517 -8.02 -3.95 -34.35
CA TYR A 517 -6.62 -4.11 -33.95
C TYR A 517 -6.37 -3.81 -32.47
N ILE A 518 -5.47 -4.60 -31.89
CA ILE A 518 -4.86 -4.42 -30.58
C ILE A 518 -3.41 -3.95 -30.77
N TYR A 519 -3.02 -2.97 -29.95
CA TYR A 519 -1.67 -2.44 -29.87
C TYR A 519 -1.17 -2.53 -28.43
N MET A 520 -0.08 -3.25 -28.19
CA MET A 520 0.47 -3.45 -26.84
C MET A 520 1.99 -3.35 -26.89
N ALA A 521 2.57 -2.79 -25.82
CA ALA A 521 4.01 -2.63 -25.72
C ALA A 521 4.69 -4.00 -25.72
N ASP A 522 5.62 -4.19 -26.66
CA ASP A 522 6.40 -5.40 -26.87
C ASP A 522 7.90 -5.15 -26.57
N GLY A 523 8.21 -4.09 -25.82
CA GLY A 523 9.55 -3.55 -25.62
C GLY A 523 9.68 -2.72 -24.34
N ASP A 524 10.90 -2.31 -24.01
CA ASP A 524 11.20 -1.37 -22.91
C ASP A 524 11.00 0.09 -23.35
N ASN A 525 9.81 0.38 -23.90
CA ASN A 525 9.44 1.67 -24.47
C ASN A 525 8.09 2.12 -23.91
N HIS A 526 7.93 3.42 -23.67
CA HIS A 526 6.59 3.99 -23.49
C HIS A 526 5.83 3.98 -24.82
N ILE A 527 4.50 3.88 -24.76
CA ILE A 527 3.62 4.08 -25.92
C ILE A 527 3.01 5.46 -25.80
N ILE A 528 3.18 6.29 -26.82
CA ILE A 528 2.44 7.54 -26.96
C ILE A 528 1.67 7.58 -28.27
N VAL A 529 0.61 8.36 -28.32
CA VAL A 529 -0.20 8.58 -29.53
C VAL A 529 -0.12 10.04 -29.95
N LYS A 530 0.07 10.27 -31.25
CA LYS A 530 0.06 11.61 -31.87
C LYS A 530 -0.93 11.65 -33.03
N GLY A 531 -1.26 12.86 -33.46
CA GLY A 531 -2.13 13.12 -34.61
C GLY A 531 -3.41 13.87 -34.24
N LYS A 532 -4.37 13.83 -35.17
CA LYS A 532 -5.70 14.42 -35.04
C LYS A 532 -6.76 13.33 -35.18
N GLU A 533 -8.00 13.66 -34.86
CA GLU A 533 -9.14 12.73 -35.01
C GLU A 533 -9.17 12.09 -36.41
N GLY A 534 -9.32 10.77 -36.47
CA GLY A 534 -9.26 9.99 -37.72
C GLY A 534 -7.86 9.70 -38.28
N GLN A 535 -6.80 10.29 -37.72
CA GLN A 535 -5.40 10.10 -38.16
C GLN A 535 -4.45 9.88 -36.97
N LEU A 536 -4.91 9.15 -35.95
CA LEU A 536 -4.12 8.82 -34.78
C LEU A 536 -3.05 7.80 -35.12
N ARG A 537 -1.82 8.04 -34.67
CA ARG A 537 -0.66 7.19 -34.90
C ARG A 537 0.07 6.88 -33.60
N ILE A 538 0.53 5.65 -33.45
CA ILE A 538 1.38 5.23 -32.33
C ILE A 538 2.82 5.65 -32.58
N GLU A 539 3.49 6.13 -31.53
CA GLU A 539 4.93 6.35 -31.51
C GLU A 539 5.54 5.75 -30.24
N PRO A 540 6.64 4.98 -30.35
CA PRO A 540 7.41 4.56 -29.19
C PRO A 540 8.19 5.76 -28.62
N ASP A 541 8.26 5.85 -27.30
CA ASP A 541 8.97 6.89 -26.58
C ASP A 541 10.00 6.29 -25.61
N MET A 542 11.26 6.72 -25.75
CA MET A 542 12.43 6.20 -25.03
C MET A 542 12.74 6.98 -23.75
N SER A 543 11.86 7.88 -23.32
CA SER A 543 12.07 8.67 -22.11
C SER A 543 12.37 7.77 -20.90
N PRO A 544 13.07 8.29 -19.88
CA PRO A 544 13.36 7.53 -18.68
C PRO A 544 12.08 7.01 -18.00
N PRO A 545 12.12 5.83 -17.34
CA PRO A 545 10.98 5.28 -16.63
C PRO A 545 10.38 6.27 -15.62
N LYS A 546 9.06 6.47 -15.67
CA LYS A 546 8.32 7.23 -14.65
C LYS A 546 7.97 6.29 -13.51
N ASN A 547 8.37 6.62 -12.27
CA ASN A 547 8.17 5.75 -11.11
C ASN A 547 8.73 4.32 -11.29
N GLN A 548 9.87 4.18 -11.97
CA GLN A 548 10.51 2.89 -12.32
C GLN A 548 9.69 2.00 -13.28
N LEU A 549 8.65 2.53 -13.92
CA LEU A 549 7.80 1.81 -14.87
C LEU A 549 8.07 2.28 -16.30
N ARG A 550 8.35 1.31 -17.18
CA ARG A 550 8.37 1.47 -18.63
C ARG A 550 7.99 0.12 -19.26
N PRO A 551 6.86 0.03 -20.00
CA PRO A 551 5.90 1.10 -20.32
C PRO A 551 5.16 1.63 -19.07
N CYS A 552 4.70 2.89 -19.15
CA CYS A 552 3.94 3.59 -18.11
C CYS A 552 2.58 4.00 -18.70
N ILE A 553 1.50 3.79 -17.94
CA ILE A 553 0.12 3.97 -18.41
C ILE A 553 -0.20 5.46 -18.58
N ASP A 554 0.30 6.33 -17.69
CA ASP A 554 0.10 7.77 -17.82
C ASP A 554 0.60 8.32 -19.16
N PHE A 555 1.72 7.80 -19.71
CA PHE A 555 2.23 8.24 -21.02
C PHE A 555 1.23 7.99 -22.15
N LEU A 556 0.61 6.80 -22.15
CA LEU A 556 -0.42 6.44 -23.13
C LEU A 556 -1.64 7.35 -22.98
N PHE A 557 -2.18 7.46 -21.77
CA PHE A 557 -3.42 8.19 -21.52
C PHE A 557 -3.27 9.70 -21.71
N GLU A 558 -2.18 10.30 -21.22
CA GLU A 558 -1.92 11.73 -21.39
C GLU A 558 -1.66 12.12 -22.85
N SER A 559 -0.95 11.28 -23.61
CA SER A 559 -0.72 11.54 -25.03
C SER A 559 -2.00 11.48 -25.85
N LEU A 560 -2.86 10.49 -25.60
CA LEU A 560 -4.20 10.41 -26.17
C LEU A 560 -5.05 11.64 -25.84
N ALA A 561 -5.05 12.09 -24.57
CA ALA A 561 -5.76 13.30 -24.16
C ALA A 561 -5.28 14.56 -24.91
N LYS A 562 -4.00 14.66 -25.26
CA LYS A 562 -3.44 15.79 -26.03
C LYS A 562 -3.91 15.82 -27.49
N THR A 563 -4.33 14.68 -28.07
CA THR A 563 -4.79 14.62 -29.47
C THR A 563 -6.17 15.25 -29.70
N LYS A 564 -6.91 15.56 -28.61
CA LYS A 564 -8.33 15.97 -28.61
C LYS A 564 -9.31 14.94 -29.17
N ALA A 565 -8.84 13.79 -29.66
CA ALA A 565 -9.73 12.69 -30.03
C ALA A 565 -10.39 12.14 -28.76
N LYS A 566 -11.68 11.79 -28.87
CA LYS A 566 -12.45 11.19 -27.79
C LYS A 566 -12.47 9.67 -27.94
N GLY A 567 -12.36 8.98 -26.82
CA GLY A 567 -12.37 7.53 -26.76
C GLY A 567 -12.84 7.02 -25.42
N VAL A 568 -12.46 5.79 -25.10
CA VAL A 568 -12.69 5.17 -23.80
C VAL A 568 -11.36 4.90 -23.11
N GLY A 569 -11.23 5.30 -21.84
CA GLY A 569 -10.11 4.94 -20.98
C GLY A 569 -10.54 3.92 -19.93
N ILE A 570 -9.75 2.87 -19.69
CA ILE A 570 -10.08 1.82 -18.72
C ILE A 570 -8.86 1.55 -17.86
N LEU A 571 -9.01 1.67 -16.54
CA LEU A 571 -7.96 1.33 -15.59
C LEU A 571 -8.37 0.12 -14.75
N LEU A 572 -7.65 -0.98 -14.93
CA LEU A 572 -7.93 -2.27 -14.29
C LEU A 572 -7.06 -2.49 -13.05
N THR A 573 -7.26 -3.64 -12.40
CA THR A 573 -6.46 -4.11 -11.26
C THR A 573 -4.96 -3.86 -11.42
N GLY A 574 -4.34 -3.43 -10.33
CA GLY A 574 -2.92 -3.12 -10.30
C GLY A 574 -2.51 -2.37 -9.04
N MET A 575 -1.23 -2.49 -8.68
CA MET A 575 -0.64 -1.79 -7.54
C MET A 575 -0.20 -0.38 -7.94
N GLY A 576 -0.24 0.56 -7.00
CA GLY A 576 0.25 1.93 -7.21
C GLY A 576 -0.81 2.85 -7.80
N ASN A 577 -0.36 3.91 -8.48
CA ASN A 577 -1.21 4.99 -8.98
C ASN A 577 -0.96 5.34 -10.47
N ASP A 578 -0.18 4.54 -11.18
CA ASP A 578 0.07 4.77 -12.61
C ASP A 578 -1.23 4.62 -13.41
N GLY A 579 -1.43 5.52 -14.37
CA GLY A 579 -2.64 5.62 -15.17
C GLY A 579 -3.75 6.46 -14.51
N ALA A 580 -3.71 6.73 -13.20
CA ALA A 580 -4.76 7.50 -12.53
C ALA A 580 -4.80 8.97 -13.01
N HIS A 581 -3.63 9.61 -13.12
CA HIS A 581 -3.53 10.99 -13.62
C HIS A 581 -3.83 11.07 -15.12
N GLY A 582 -3.32 10.12 -15.90
CA GLY A 582 -3.63 10.02 -17.31
C GLY A 582 -5.12 9.81 -17.57
N LEU A 583 -5.79 8.98 -16.77
CA LEU A 583 -7.23 8.73 -16.88
C LEU A 583 -8.02 10.01 -16.55
N LEU A 584 -7.55 10.81 -15.58
CA LEU A 584 -8.10 12.13 -15.29
C LEU A 584 -7.97 13.08 -16.50
N LYS A 585 -6.86 13.01 -17.25
CA LYS A 585 -6.72 13.80 -18.49
C LYS A 585 -7.67 13.34 -19.59
N LEU A 586 -7.92 12.04 -19.69
CA LEU A 586 -8.90 11.50 -20.64
C LEU A 586 -10.33 11.97 -20.33
N ILE A 587 -10.77 11.88 -19.08
CA ILE A 587 -12.11 12.36 -18.69
C ILE A 587 -12.26 13.89 -18.89
N GLN A 588 -11.20 14.67 -18.61
CA GLN A 588 -11.17 16.12 -18.84
C GLN A 588 -11.29 16.51 -20.33
N ASN A 589 -10.80 15.66 -21.24
CA ASN A 589 -10.99 15.82 -22.69
C ASN A 589 -12.38 15.31 -23.18
N GLY A 590 -13.25 14.87 -22.26
CA GLY A 590 -14.58 14.37 -22.58
C GLY A 590 -14.59 12.93 -23.11
N SER A 591 -13.54 12.15 -22.85
CA SER A 591 -13.59 10.69 -23.02
C SER A 591 -14.41 10.04 -21.91
N VAL A 592 -14.95 8.84 -22.17
CA VAL A 592 -15.62 8.05 -21.12
C VAL A 592 -14.58 7.18 -20.43
N THR A 593 -14.54 7.18 -19.11
CA THR A 593 -13.53 6.45 -18.35
C THR A 593 -14.15 5.42 -17.40
N PHE A 594 -13.52 4.26 -17.29
CA PHE A 594 -13.93 3.14 -16.46
C PHE A 594 -12.82 2.73 -15.50
N THR A 595 -13.21 2.29 -14.32
CA THR A 595 -12.32 1.62 -13.36
C THR A 595 -12.89 0.25 -12.99
N GLN A 596 -12.01 -0.73 -12.77
CA GLN A 596 -12.44 -2.01 -12.18
C GLN A 596 -12.79 -1.80 -10.70
N ASN A 597 -13.95 -2.30 -10.26
CA ASN A 597 -14.39 -2.15 -8.88
C ASN A 597 -13.50 -2.92 -7.90
N LYS A 598 -13.62 -2.56 -6.61
CA LYS A 598 -12.81 -3.15 -5.54
C LYS A 598 -13.02 -4.65 -5.41
N GLU A 599 -14.25 -5.12 -5.60
CA GLU A 599 -14.67 -6.50 -5.39
C GLU A 599 -14.09 -7.46 -6.43
N SER A 600 -13.91 -7.01 -7.68
CA SER A 600 -13.34 -7.82 -8.77
C SER A 600 -11.84 -7.62 -8.97
N CYS A 601 -11.23 -6.62 -8.30
CA CYS A 601 -9.79 -6.40 -8.35
C CYS A 601 -9.00 -7.42 -7.55
N VAL A 602 -7.96 -7.99 -8.17
CA VAL A 602 -6.91 -8.73 -7.44
C VAL A 602 -6.12 -7.77 -6.55
N ILE A 603 -5.76 -6.58 -7.07
CA ILE A 603 -5.13 -5.48 -6.32
C ILE A 603 -5.84 -4.18 -6.68
N TYR A 604 -6.60 -3.63 -5.73
CA TYR A 604 -7.35 -2.39 -5.88
C TYR A 604 -6.48 -1.15 -5.54
N GLY A 605 -5.34 -1.00 -6.23
CA GLY A 605 -4.46 0.17 -6.10
C GLY A 605 -4.75 1.22 -7.16
N MET A 606 -4.42 0.93 -8.42
CA MET A 606 -4.57 1.88 -9.54
C MET A 606 -6.01 2.34 -9.74
N PRO A 607 -7.04 1.46 -9.73
CA PRO A 607 -8.44 1.89 -9.82
C PRO A 607 -8.88 2.78 -8.65
N LYS A 608 -8.44 2.47 -7.42
CA LYS A 608 -8.73 3.27 -6.21
C LYS A 608 -8.21 4.70 -6.34
N GLU A 609 -6.98 4.86 -6.82
CA GLU A 609 -6.35 6.16 -7.01
C GLU A 609 -7.06 6.97 -8.10
N ALA A 610 -7.46 6.34 -9.21
CA ALA A 610 -8.22 6.99 -10.26
C ALA A 610 -9.61 7.44 -9.77
N GLU A 611 -10.31 6.61 -9.01
CA GLU A 611 -11.61 6.99 -8.42
C GLU A 611 -11.47 8.15 -7.43
N ALA A 612 -10.44 8.14 -6.59
CA ALA A 612 -10.16 9.24 -5.66
C ALA A 612 -9.89 10.58 -6.36
N LEU A 613 -9.28 10.55 -7.56
CA LEU A 613 -9.06 11.73 -8.39
C LEU A 613 -10.33 12.20 -9.15
N GLY A 614 -11.45 11.50 -9.04
CA GLY A 614 -12.64 11.74 -9.86
C GLY A 614 -12.41 11.41 -11.34
N ALA A 615 -11.45 10.52 -11.63
CA ALA A 615 -11.05 10.15 -12.99
C ALA A 615 -11.93 9.06 -13.62
N SER A 616 -12.91 8.51 -12.89
CA SER A 616 -13.77 7.40 -13.33
C SER A 616 -15.21 7.85 -13.50
N CYS A 617 -15.76 7.68 -14.71
CA CYS A 617 -17.19 7.86 -14.93
C CYS A 617 -18.00 6.71 -14.32
N PHE A 618 -17.45 5.48 -14.35
CA PHE A 618 -18.10 4.28 -13.81
C PHE A 618 -17.09 3.28 -13.28
N SER A 619 -17.37 2.77 -12.08
CA SER A 619 -16.63 1.68 -11.46
C SER A 619 -17.53 0.45 -11.39
N GLY A 620 -17.08 -0.66 -11.97
CA GLY A 620 -17.86 -1.90 -12.08
C GLY A 620 -16.96 -3.12 -12.23
N ASP A 621 -17.55 -4.30 -12.16
CA ASP A 621 -16.79 -5.52 -12.45
C ASP A 621 -16.50 -5.65 -13.96
N LEU A 622 -15.67 -6.64 -14.31
CA LEU A 622 -15.25 -6.86 -15.70
C LEU A 622 -16.42 -7.18 -16.63
N HIS A 623 -17.45 -7.87 -16.14
CA HIS A 623 -18.63 -8.21 -16.92
C HIS A 623 -19.46 -6.96 -17.19
N GLU A 624 -19.69 -6.12 -16.19
CA GLU A 624 -20.43 -4.85 -16.33
C GLU A 624 -19.74 -3.90 -17.31
N ILE A 625 -18.41 -3.72 -17.16
CA ILE A 625 -17.64 -2.87 -18.09
C ILE A 625 -17.73 -3.44 -19.51
N ARG A 626 -17.55 -4.75 -19.66
CA ARG A 626 -17.63 -5.42 -20.97
C ARG A 626 -18.99 -5.27 -21.64
N GLU A 627 -20.08 -5.50 -20.91
CA GLU A 627 -21.44 -5.34 -21.42
C GLU A 627 -21.70 -3.91 -21.89
N LEU A 628 -21.24 -2.92 -21.12
CA LEU A 628 -21.35 -1.51 -21.51
C LEU A 628 -20.59 -1.22 -22.80
N LEU A 629 -19.38 -1.76 -22.95
CA LEU A 629 -18.58 -1.60 -24.17
C LEU A 629 -19.24 -2.24 -25.40
N LEU A 630 -19.73 -3.48 -25.27
CA LEU A 630 -20.27 -4.23 -26.41
C LEU A 630 -21.65 -3.71 -26.85
N ASN A 631 -22.51 -3.33 -25.90
CA ASN A 631 -23.89 -3.00 -26.20
C ASN A 631 -24.11 -1.52 -26.56
N HIS A 632 -23.19 -0.63 -26.17
CA HIS A 632 -23.43 0.82 -26.26
C HIS A 632 -22.37 1.60 -27.04
N ILE A 633 -21.26 0.98 -27.44
CA ILE A 633 -20.34 1.61 -28.38
C ILE A 633 -20.85 1.43 -29.81
N LYS A 634 -21.05 2.54 -30.52
CA LYS A 634 -21.29 2.50 -31.96
C LYS A 634 -20.01 2.17 -32.69
N VAL A 635 -20.03 1.05 -33.41
CA VAL A 635 -18.97 0.67 -34.33
C VAL A 635 -19.20 1.40 -35.66
N LYS A 636 -18.18 2.10 -36.16
CA LYS A 636 -18.24 2.82 -37.44
C LYS A 636 -18.22 1.86 -38.64
#